data_AF-A0A0W1F551-F1
#
_entry.id   AF-A0A0W1F551-F1
#
_cell.length_a   1.000
_cell.length_b   1.000
_cell.length_c   1.000
_cell.angle_alpha   90.00
_cell.angle_beta   90.00
_cell.angle_gamma   90.00
#
_symmetry.space_group_name_H-M   'P 1'
#
loop_
_entity.id
_entity.type
_entity.pdbx_description
1 polymer ?
#
loop_
_entity_poly.entity_id
_entity_poly.type
_entity_poly.pdbx_seq_one_letter_code
_entity_poly.pdbx_strand_id
1 'polypeptide(L)'
;MSKREGATTEFSDLNVFQMYEANARQPGFWIRRTTWANSCARIVEVGPLNGPPPYYGNPKVFADIHDLTTGALIEARAKIPVPGTYKTWRRIDTPDWFLDD
;
A
#
# COMPACT_ATOMS: atom_id res chain seq x y z
N MET A 1 7.83 27.27 -17.98
CA MET A 1 7.55 25.82 -18.12
C MET A 1 8.13 25.09 -16.91
N SER A 2 7.30 24.72 -15.93
CA SER A 2 7.74 23.87 -14.81
C SER A 2 7.89 22.45 -15.31
N LYS A 3 9.14 21.96 -15.35
CA LYS A 3 9.39 20.52 -15.36
C LYS A 3 8.84 19.97 -14.05
N ARG A 4 7.73 19.23 -14.10
CA ARG A 4 7.40 18.30 -13.03
C ARG A 4 8.23 17.06 -13.32
N GLU A 5 9.40 17.01 -12.69
CA GLU A 5 10.21 15.80 -12.59
C GLU A 5 9.32 14.70 -11.99
N GLY A 6 8.88 13.77 -12.84
CA GLY A 6 8.24 12.54 -12.38
C GLY A 6 9.29 11.76 -11.61
N ALA A 7 9.22 11.83 -10.28
CA ALA A 7 9.94 10.93 -9.41
C ALA A 7 9.34 9.53 -9.59
N THR A 8 9.75 8.84 -10.65
CA THR A 8 9.56 7.40 -10.79
C THR A 8 10.47 6.74 -9.75
N THR A 9 10.08 6.79 -8.48
CA THR A 9 10.87 6.17 -7.44
C THR A 9 10.65 4.67 -7.50
N GLU A 10 11.77 3.98 -7.64
CA GLU A 10 12.06 2.55 -7.51
C GLU A 10 11.48 1.93 -6.21
N PHE A 11 10.15 1.94 -6.03
CA PHE A 11 9.47 1.25 -4.93
C PHE A 11 9.21 -0.23 -5.24
N SER A 12 9.90 -0.76 -6.26
CA SER A 12 9.80 -2.12 -6.79
C SER A 12 10.30 -3.21 -5.82
N ASP A 13 11.02 -2.84 -4.77
CA ASP A 13 11.70 -3.80 -3.88
C ASP A 13 11.28 -3.72 -2.41
N LEU A 14 10.32 -2.86 -2.06
CA LEU A 14 9.82 -2.79 -0.68
C LEU A 14 8.68 -3.79 -0.46
N ASN A 15 8.67 -4.46 0.68
CA ASN A 15 7.47 -5.12 1.18
C ASN A 15 6.56 -4.12 1.91
N VAL A 16 5.33 -4.52 2.24
CA VAL A 16 4.33 -3.64 2.88
C VAL A 16 4.82 -3.07 4.22
N PHE A 17 5.62 -3.81 4.99
CA PHE A 17 6.16 -3.32 6.27
C PHE A 17 7.24 -2.26 6.06
N GLN A 18 8.11 -2.42 5.06
CA GLN A 18 9.08 -1.40 4.70
C GLN A 18 8.39 -0.15 4.15
N MET A 19 7.30 -0.31 3.39
CA MET A 19 6.46 0.83 2.96
C MET A 19 5.83 1.53 4.17
N TYR A 20 5.37 0.78 5.18
CA TYR A 20 4.85 1.32 6.43
C TYR A 20 5.91 2.09 7.22
N GLU A 21 7.14 1.59 7.31
CA GLU A 21 8.24 2.32 7.93
C GLU A 21 8.60 3.59 7.17
N ALA A 22 8.66 3.53 5.84
CA ALA A 22 8.84 4.70 4.98
C ALA A 22 7.69 5.71 5.11
N ASN A 23 6.49 5.25 5.53
CA ASN A 23 5.34 6.08 5.85
C ASN A 23 5.30 6.50 7.33
N ALA A 24 6.47 6.68 7.97
CA ALA A 24 6.61 7.07 9.38
C ALA A 24 5.83 6.18 10.36
N ARG A 25 5.64 4.89 10.02
CA ARG A 25 4.85 3.93 10.80
C ARG A 25 3.42 4.39 11.04
N GLN A 26 2.80 4.98 10.02
CA GLN A 26 1.40 5.36 10.03
C GLN A 26 0.65 4.65 8.87
N PRO A 27 -0.58 4.18 9.10
CA PRO A 27 -1.47 3.78 8.01
C PRO A 27 -1.81 4.98 7.10
N GLY A 28 -2.49 4.70 5.99
CA GLY A 28 -3.01 5.72 5.07
C GLY A 28 -2.32 5.76 3.70
N PHE A 29 -1.26 4.99 3.50
CA PHE A 29 -0.61 4.87 2.19
C PHE A 29 -1.31 3.86 1.29
N TRP A 30 -1.10 4.02 -0.01
CA TRP A 30 -1.74 3.23 -1.04
C TRP A 30 -0.81 2.19 -1.64
N ILE A 31 -1.37 1.01 -1.89
CA ILE A 31 -0.66 -0.11 -2.50
C ILE A 31 -1.48 -0.75 -3.61
N ARG A 32 -0.79 -1.46 -4.48
CA ARG A 32 -1.37 -2.38 -5.46
C ARG A 32 -0.61 -3.70 -5.43
N ARG A 33 -1.31 -4.80 -5.71
CA ARG A 33 -0.70 -6.10 -5.99
C ARG A 33 -0.58 -6.32 -7.49
N THR A 34 0.52 -6.89 -7.96
CA THR A 34 0.70 -7.19 -9.39
C THR A 34 -0.34 -8.16 -9.94
N THR A 35 -0.88 -9.04 -9.09
CA THR A 35 -1.96 -9.97 -9.45
C THR A 35 -3.36 -9.40 -9.25
N TRP A 36 -3.49 -8.18 -8.74
CA TRP A 36 -4.78 -7.50 -8.65
C TRP A 36 -5.03 -6.77 -9.95
N ALA A 37 -6.22 -6.97 -10.52
CA ALA A 37 -6.65 -6.35 -11.77
C ALA A 37 -6.80 -4.83 -11.59
N ASN A 38 -8.02 -4.29 -11.65
CA ASN A 38 -8.25 -2.85 -11.50
C ASN A 38 -8.42 -2.42 -10.03
N SER A 39 -7.76 -3.09 -9.08
CA SER A 39 -7.94 -2.81 -7.66
C SER A 39 -6.69 -2.23 -7.02
N CYS A 40 -6.89 -1.29 -6.09
CA CYS A 40 -5.87 -0.77 -5.19
C CYS A 40 -6.36 -0.89 -3.75
N ALA A 41 -5.44 -0.73 -2.80
CA ALA A 41 -5.74 -0.80 -1.38
C ALA A 41 -5.12 0.37 -0.61
N ARG A 42 -5.90 0.99 0.28
CA ARG A 42 -5.40 1.92 1.29
C ARG A 42 -5.15 1.14 2.57
N ILE A 43 -3.93 1.15 3.07
CA ILE A 43 -3.63 0.53 4.36
C ILE A 43 -4.34 1.33 5.46
N VAL A 44 -5.20 0.67 6.24
CA VAL A 44 -5.93 1.31 7.36
C VAL A 44 -5.41 0.86 8.72
N GLU A 45 -4.77 -0.30 8.80
CA GLU A 45 -4.19 -0.79 10.05
C GLU A 45 -3.02 -1.74 9.78
N VAL A 46 -1.97 -1.59 10.60
CA VAL A 46 -0.86 -2.54 10.72
C VAL A 46 -0.77 -2.94 12.18
N GLY A 47 -0.83 -4.24 12.45
CA GLY A 47 -0.68 -4.78 13.80
C GLY A 47 0.71 -4.52 14.40
N PRO A 48 0.91 -4.84 15.69
CA PRO A 48 2.16 -4.54 16.39
C PRO A 48 3.36 -5.24 15.74
N LEU A 49 4.43 -4.48 15.55
CA LEU A 49 5.70 -4.97 14.98
C LEU A 49 6.48 -5.74 16.06
N ASN A 50 6.42 -7.07 16.02
CA ASN A 50 7.01 -7.94 17.02
C ASN A 50 8.08 -8.85 16.36
N GLY A 51 9.28 -8.34 16.17
CA GLY A 51 10.40 -9.11 15.61
C GLY A 51 11.36 -8.26 14.79
N PRO A 52 12.41 -8.88 14.22
CA PRO A 52 13.37 -8.15 13.41
C PRO A 52 12.78 -7.74 12.05
N PRO A 53 13.29 -6.64 11.44
CA PRO A 53 13.03 -6.32 10.04
C PRO A 53 13.42 -7.47 9.09
N PRO A 54 12.85 -7.52 7.88
CA PRO A 54 11.85 -6.59 7.35
C PRO A 54 10.41 -7.10 7.53
N TYR A 55 10.20 -8.19 8.27
CA TYR A 55 8.88 -8.83 8.41
C TYR A 55 8.23 -8.66 9.79
N TYR A 56 8.99 -8.31 10.83
CA TYR A 56 8.45 -7.92 12.14
C TYR A 56 7.49 -8.93 12.79
N GLY A 57 7.71 -10.24 12.55
CA GLY A 57 6.80 -11.28 13.02
C GLY A 57 5.49 -11.41 12.23
N ASN A 58 5.43 -10.78 11.04
CA ASN A 58 4.32 -10.78 10.10
C ASN A 58 2.97 -10.37 10.72
N PRO A 59 2.85 -9.12 11.22
CA PRO A 59 1.63 -8.66 11.84
C PRO A 59 0.47 -8.66 10.86
N LYS A 60 -0.76 -8.73 11.41
CA LYS A 60 -1.98 -8.57 10.62
C LYS A 60 -1.99 -7.19 9.98
N VAL A 61 -2.36 -7.11 8.71
CA VAL A 61 -2.54 -5.86 7.99
C VAL A 61 -3.95 -5.83 7.42
N PHE A 62 -4.61 -4.68 7.57
CA PHE A 62 -5.93 -4.44 7.03
C PHE A 62 -5.89 -3.25 6.06
N ALA A 63 -6.69 -3.34 5.00
CA ALA A 63 -6.84 -2.27 4.02
C ALA A 63 -8.28 -2.15 3.53
N ASP A 64 -8.64 -0.94 3.13
CA ASP A 64 -9.81 -0.72 2.29
C ASP A 64 -9.40 -0.97 0.84
N ILE A 65 -10.10 -1.87 0.16
CA ILE A 65 -9.87 -2.23 -1.24
C ILE A 65 -10.84 -1.42 -2.10
N HIS A 66 -10.30 -0.70 -3.07
CA HIS A 66 -11.06 0.15 -4.00
C HIS A 66 -10.83 -0.30 -5.44
N ASP A 67 -11.81 -0.02 -6.29
CA ASP A 67 -11.59 0.03 -7.73
C ASP A 67 -10.74 1.27 -8.06
N LEU A 68 -9.63 1.05 -8.76
CA LEU A 68 -8.61 2.07 -9.02
C LEU A 68 -9.14 3.17 -9.96
N THR A 69 -10.08 2.85 -10.84
CA THR A 69 -10.60 3.80 -11.84
C THR A 69 -11.75 4.63 -11.29
N THR A 70 -12.67 3.99 -10.58
CA THR A 70 -13.92 4.60 -10.13
C THR A 70 -13.87 5.11 -8.68
N GLY A 71 -12.87 4.67 -7.90
CA GLY A 71 -12.79 4.95 -6.46
C GLY A 71 -13.78 4.14 -5.60
N ALA A 72 -14.65 3.34 -6.22
CA ALA A 72 -15.67 2.57 -5.52
C ALA A 72 -15.02 1.61 -4.50
N LEU A 73 -15.50 1.66 -3.26
CA LEU A 73 -15.09 0.72 -2.21
C LEU A 73 -15.60 -0.68 -2.56
N ILE A 74 -14.68 -1.61 -2.79
CA ILE A 74 -14.97 -3.02 -3.07
C ILE A 74 -15.11 -3.79 -1.77
N GLU A 75 -14.17 -3.59 -0.84
CA GLU A 75 -14.17 -4.28 0.46
C GLU A 75 -13.54 -3.38 1.52
N ALA A 76 -14.29 -3.13 2.60
CA ALA A 76 -13.81 -2.36 3.74
C ALA A 76 -13.00 -3.25 4.69
N ARG A 77 -11.87 -2.73 5.18
CA ARG A 77 -11.05 -3.35 6.23
C ARG A 77 -10.71 -4.82 5.95
N ALA A 78 -10.47 -5.14 4.69
CA ALA A 78 -10.06 -6.46 4.22
C ALA A 78 -8.73 -6.85 4.84
N LYS A 79 -8.63 -8.08 5.35
CA LYS A 79 -7.35 -8.63 5.82
C LYS A 79 -6.49 -8.98 4.61
N ILE A 80 -5.40 -8.26 4.40
CA ILE A 80 -4.53 -8.49 3.25
C ILE A 80 -3.42 -9.49 3.59
N PRO A 81 -3.19 -10.51 2.72
CA PRO A 81 -2.08 -11.42 2.89
C PRO A 81 -0.78 -10.72 2.49
N VAL A 82 -0.12 -10.10 3.46
CA VAL A 82 1.19 -9.45 3.30
C VAL A 82 2.44 -10.33 3.33
N PRO A 83 2.44 -11.68 3.51
CA PRO A 83 3.68 -12.47 3.47
C PRO A 83 4.24 -12.66 2.05
N GLY A 84 3.70 -11.94 1.05
CA GLY A 84 4.21 -11.96 -0.31
C GLY A 84 5.64 -11.40 -0.39
N THR A 85 6.49 -12.07 -1.15
CA THR A 85 7.85 -11.63 -1.46
C THR A 85 7.84 -10.22 -2.08
N TYR A 86 8.97 -9.52 -1.97
CA TYR A 86 9.25 -8.13 -2.41
C TYR A 86 8.68 -7.73 -3.80
N LYS A 87 8.36 -8.70 -4.67
CA LYS A 87 7.90 -8.46 -6.05
C LYS A 87 6.38 -8.40 -6.23
N THR A 88 5.59 -8.68 -5.20
CA THR A 88 4.12 -8.77 -5.33
C THR A 88 3.40 -7.46 -5.05
N TRP A 89 3.98 -6.60 -4.23
CA TRP A 89 3.37 -5.34 -3.81
C TRP A 89 4.09 -4.14 -4.43
N ARG A 90 3.33 -3.10 -4.71
CA ARG A 90 3.83 -1.82 -5.21
C ARG A 90 3.14 -0.72 -4.41
N ARG A 91 3.93 0.20 -3.86
CA ARG A 91 3.38 1.47 -3.39
C ARG A 91 2.95 2.25 -4.62
N ILE A 92 1.78 2.88 -4.54
CA ILE A 92 1.31 3.81 -5.56
C ILE A 92 1.10 5.17 -4.92
N ASP A 93 1.06 6.21 -5.74
CA ASP A 93 0.59 7.52 -5.29
C ASP A 93 -0.87 7.44 -4.85
N THR A 94 -1.26 8.37 -3.99
CA THR A 94 -2.67 8.55 -3.63
C THR A 94 -3.49 8.73 -4.91
N PRO A 95 -4.52 7.91 -5.16
CA PRO A 95 -5.37 8.07 -6.33
C PRO A 95 -6.04 9.45 -6.34
N ASP A 96 -6.16 10.07 -7.51
CA ASP A 96 -6.68 11.44 -7.66
C ASP A 96 -8.07 11.59 -7.02
N TRP A 97 -8.95 10.61 -7.24
CA TRP A 97 -10.32 10.60 -6.70
C TRP A 97 -10.41 10.56 -5.17
N PHE A 98 -9.31 10.28 -4.46
CA PHE A 98 -9.27 10.31 -3.01
C PHE A 98 -8.90 11.69 -2.46
N LEU A 99 -8.32 12.57 -3.29
CA LEU A 99 -7.91 13.92 -2.88
C LEU A 99 -9.07 14.94 -2.95
N ASP A 100 -10.21 14.54 -3.52
CA ASP A 100 -11.40 15.36 -3.70
C ASP A 100 -12.44 15.23 -2.56
N ASP A 101 -12.11 14.54 -1.45
CA ASP A 101 -12.98 14.36 -0.25
C ASP A 101 -12.55 15.21 0.96
#